data_AF-A0A0U2YMT3-F1
#
_entry.id   AF-A0A0U2YMT3-F1
#
_cell.length_a   1.000
_cell.length_b   1.000
_cell.length_c   1.000
_cell.angle_alpha   90.00
_cell.angle_beta   90.00
_cell.angle_gamma   90.00
#
_symmetry.space_group_name_H-M   'P 1'
#
loop_
_entity.id
_entity.type
_entity.pdbx_description
1 polymer ?
#
loop_
_entity_poly.entity_id
_entity_poly.type
_entity_poly.pdbx_seq_one_letter_code
_entity_poly.pdbx_strand_id
1 'polypeptide(L)'
;MGGSRTVPAPVELVELRILEGPNVYFPRPAVKLTLETPGWLRATTARSERLASSMRMPETTRAGDAGTDQRQRFAARLGAHVTREIATATGTRR
;
A
#
# COMPACT_ATOMS: atom_id res chain seq x y z
N MET A 1 12.52 -30.74 17.12
CA MET A 1 12.23 -29.95 15.90
C MET A 1 11.28 -28.81 16.25
N GLY A 2 11.82 -27.69 16.72
CA GLY A 2 11.03 -26.48 16.95
C GLY A 2 11.26 -25.52 15.79
N GLY A 3 10.40 -25.59 14.77
CA GLY A 3 10.45 -24.63 13.67
C GLY A 3 10.03 -23.27 14.20
N SER A 4 10.95 -22.31 14.21
CA SER A 4 10.64 -20.90 14.46
C SER A 4 9.61 -20.46 13.42
N ARG A 5 8.36 -20.26 13.83
CA ARG A 5 7.31 -19.78 12.94
C ARG A 5 7.59 -18.32 12.64
N THR A 6 8.28 -18.04 11.54
CA THR A 6 8.51 -16.68 11.06
C THR A 6 7.13 -16.05 10.83
N VAL A 7 6.80 -15.03 11.61
CA VAL A 7 5.58 -14.26 11.36
C VAL A 7 5.80 -13.54 10.03
N PRO A 8 4.94 -13.73 9.01
CA PRO A 8 5.12 -13.05 7.74
C PRO A 8 5.10 -11.54 7.98
N ALA A 9 6.02 -10.83 7.32
CA ALA A 9 6.11 -9.39 7.45
C ALA A 9 4.76 -8.74 7.08
N PRO A 10 4.31 -7.70 7.80
CA PRO A 10 3.03 -7.07 7.51
C PRO A 10 2.97 -6.44 6.11
N VAL A 11 4.13 -6.09 5.55
CA VAL A 11 4.33 -5.67 4.17
C VAL A 11 5.63 -6.32 3.69
N GLU A 12 5.64 -6.87 2.48
CA GLU A 12 6.80 -7.50 1.87
C GLU A 12 7.04 -6.92 0.47
N LEU A 13 8.31 -6.69 0.13
CA LEU A 13 8.71 -6.25 -1.19
C LEU A 13 8.76 -7.44 -2.13
N VAL A 14 7.88 -7.45 -3.14
CA VAL A 14 7.86 -8.51 -4.16
C VAL A 14 8.72 -8.13 -5.35
N GLU A 15 8.59 -6.90 -5.83
CA GLU A 15 9.31 -6.41 -7.01
C GLU A 15 9.62 -4.92 -6.85
N LEU A 16 10.85 -4.52 -7.14
CA LEU A 16 11.25 -3.14 -7.32
C LEU A 16 12.06 -3.02 -8.60
N ARG A 17 11.60 -2.17 -9.53
CA ARG A 17 12.28 -1.93 -10.80
C ARG A 17 12.32 -0.46 -11.12
N ILE A 18 13.46 -0.02 -11.62
CA ILE A 18 13.62 1.26 -12.28
C ILE A 18 13.33 1.04 -13.76
N LEU A 19 12.48 1.90 -14.31
CA LEU A 19 12.11 1.95 -15.71
C LEU A 19 12.88 3.11 -16.33
N GLU A 20 13.92 2.79 -17.09
CA GLU A 20 14.74 3.74 -17.84
C GLU A 20 14.43 3.66 -19.34
N GLY A 21 14.69 4.74 -20.08
CA GLY A 21 14.48 4.83 -21.53
C GLY A 21 13.08 5.32 -21.97
N PRO A 22 12.85 5.52 -23.29
CA PRO A 22 11.58 5.97 -23.82
C PRO A 22 10.53 4.86 -23.72
N ASN A 23 9.77 4.86 -22.63
CA ASN A 23 8.58 4.06 -22.47
C ASN A 23 7.38 4.83 -23.03
N VAL A 24 6.56 4.19 -23.87
CA VAL A 24 5.33 4.80 -24.44
C VAL A 24 4.43 5.39 -23.36
N TYR A 25 4.45 4.81 -22.15
CA TYR A 25 3.63 5.23 -21.02
C TYR A 25 4.32 6.25 -20.09
N PHE A 26 5.66 6.32 -20.09
CA PHE A 26 6.42 7.15 -19.14
C PHE A 26 7.52 7.93 -19.87
N PRO A 27 7.33 9.24 -20.12
CA PRO A 27 8.33 10.09 -20.78
C PRO A 27 9.56 10.43 -19.93
N ARG A 28 9.61 9.95 -18.69
CA ARG A 28 10.65 10.20 -17.68
C ARG A 28 10.93 8.88 -16.95
N PRO A 29 12.11 8.71 -16.32
CA PRO A 29 12.37 7.56 -15.47
C PRO A 29 11.25 7.34 -14.46
N ALA A 30 10.85 6.09 -14.29
CA ALA A 30 9.76 5.70 -13.39
C ALA A 30 10.15 4.50 -12.54
N VAL A 31 9.45 4.29 -11.42
CA VAL A 31 9.64 3.12 -10.57
C VAL A 31 8.38 2.26 -10.62
N LYS A 32 8.55 0.96 -10.86
CA LYS A 32 7.51 -0.04 -10.65
C LYS A 32 7.80 -0.76 -9.33
N LEU A 33 6.84 -0.69 -8.42
CA LEU A 33 6.89 -1.31 -7.10
C LEU A 33 5.70 -2.26 -6.93
N THR A 34 5.97 -3.51 -6.56
CA THR A 34 4.96 -4.50 -6.20
C THR A 34 5.19 -4.91 -4.75
N LEU A 35 4.14 -4.77 -3.93
CA LEU A 35 4.17 -5.11 -2.51
C LEU A 35 3.11 -6.15 -2.19
N GLU A 36 3.48 -7.13 -1.38
CA GLU A 36 2.50 -7.91 -0.63
C GLU A 36 2.16 -7.16 0.65
N THR A 37 0.87 -7.08 0.98
CA THR A 37 0.37 -6.30 2.13
C THR A 37 -0.53 -7.11 3.07
N PRO A 38 -0.10 -8.31 3.51
CA PRO A 38 -0.92 -9.19 4.34
C PRO A 38 -1.35 -8.52 5.66
N GLY A 39 -0.52 -7.63 6.22
CA GLY A 39 -0.84 -6.85 7.41
C GLY A 39 -1.97 -5.86 7.19
N TRP A 40 -2.11 -5.28 6.00
CA TRP A 40 -3.23 -4.37 5.68
C TRP A 40 -4.53 -5.15 5.52
N LEU A 41 -4.47 -6.31 4.89
CA LEU A 41 -5.64 -7.16 4.63
C LEU A 41 -6.15 -7.86 5.90
N ARG A 42 -5.25 -8.28 6.80
CA ARG A 42 -5.58 -9.05 8.02
C ARG A 42 -5.77 -8.19 9.26
N ALA A 43 -5.45 -6.90 9.20
CA ALA A 43 -5.63 -6.00 10.34
C ALA A 43 -7.11 -5.92 10.77
N THR A 44 -7.30 -5.84 12.09
CA THR A 44 -8.60 -5.54 12.70
C THR A 44 -9.16 -4.22 12.15
N THR A 45 -10.48 -4.15 12.00
CA THR A 45 -11.19 -2.95 11.52
C THR A 45 -10.79 -1.69 12.28
N ALA A 46 -10.77 -1.74 13.62
CA ALA A 46 -10.37 -0.61 14.45
C ALA A 46 -8.93 -0.12 14.19
N ARG A 47 -7.97 -1.03 13.97
CA ARG A 47 -6.59 -0.64 13.63
C ARG A 47 -6.52 0.04 12.26
N SER A 48 -7.25 -0.48 11.29
CA SER A 48 -7.30 0.08 9.94
C SER A 48 -7.99 1.45 9.89
N GLU A 49 -9.05 1.64 10.66
CA GLU A 49 -9.72 2.95 10.79
C GLU A 49 -8.84 3.98 11.48
N ARG A 50 -8.12 3.60 12.55
CA ARG A 50 -7.12 4.47 13.18
C ARG A 50 -6.02 4.87 12.20
N LEU A 51 -5.52 3.92 11.40
CA LEU A 51 -4.52 4.20 10.37
C LEU A 51 -5.05 5.19 9.31
N ALA A 52 -6.28 4.97 8.83
CA ALA A 52 -6.90 5.87 7.85
C ALA A 52 -7.04 7.30 8.41
N SER A 53 -7.46 7.41 9.67
CA SER A 53 -7.57 8.69 10.39
C SER A 53 -6.22 9.37 10.57
N SER A 54 -5.17 8.64 11.00
CA SER A 54 -3.83 9.20 11.16
C SER A 54 -3.22 9.67 9.84
N MET A 55 -3.57 9.00 8.73
CA MET A 55 -3.17 9.39 7.38
C MET A 55 -4.07 10.48 6.78
N ARG A 56 -5.08 10.97 7.51
CA ARG A 56 -6.06 11.97 7.02
C ARG A 56 -6.75 11.54 5.73
N MET A 57 -7.00 10.24 5.57
CA MET A 57 -7.80 9.73 4.45
C MET A 57 -9.26 10.23 4.58
N PRO A 58 -9.99 10.38 3.46
CA PRO A 58 -11.39 10.80 3.51
C PRO A 58 -12.22 9.88 4.42
N GLU A 59 -13.10 10.46 5.24
CA GLU A 59 -13.94 9.71 6.20
C GLU A 59 -14.84 8.66 5.54
N THR A 60 -15.19 8.86 4.27
CA THR A 60 -15.91 7.88 3.45
C THR A 60 -15.11 6.61 3.19
N THR A 61 -13.80 6.59 3.48
CA THR A 61 -12.91 5.44 3.33
C THR A 61 -13.07 4.46 4.48
N ARG A 62 -14.23 3.80 4.54
CA ARG A 62 -14.48 2.72 5.50
C ARG A 62 -13.53 1.54 5.28
N ALA A 63 -13.01 1.02 6.38
CA ALA A 63 -12.05 -0.08 6.44
C ALA A 63 -12.67 -1.42 6.00
N GLY A 64 -13.90 -1.70 6.44
CA GLY A 64 -14.52 -3.03 6.33
C GLY A 64 -13.80 -4.08 7.19
N ASP A 65 -14.43 -5.24 7.34
CA ASP A 65 -13.86 -6.35 8.11
C ASP A 65 -12.80 -7.12 7.32
N ALA A 66 -11.86 -7.74 8.03
CA ALA A 66 -10.82 -8.56 7.40
C ALA A 66 -11.43 -9.69 6.56
N GLY A 67 -10.82 -9.98 5.41
CA GLY A 67 -11.31 -11.00 4.48
C GLY A 67 -12.46 -10.57 3.55
N THR A 68 -12.99 -9.35 3.70
CA THR A 68 -14.05 -8.82 2.82
C THR A 68 -13.49 -8.10 1.59
N ASP A 69 -14.30 -8.00 0.53
CA ASP A 69 -13.94 -7.16 -0.62
C ASP A 69 -13.83 -5.67 -0.27
N GLN A 70 -14.57 -5.21 0.75
CA GLN A 70 -14.46 -3.84 1.23
C GLN A 70 -13.05 -3.59 1.79
N ARG A 71 -12.50 -4.54 2.54
CA ARG A 71 -11.11 -4.50 3.03
C ARG A 71 -10.10 -4.49 1.88
N GLN A 72 -10.31 -5.28 0.82
CA GLN A 72 -9.43 -5.25 -0.35
C GLN A 72 -9.43 -3.87 -1.02
N ARG A 73 -10.63 -3.28 -1.24
CA ARG A 73 -10.76 -1.93 -1.79
C ARG A 73 -10.15 -0.87 -0.88
N PHE A 74 -10.27 -1.02 0.44
CA PHE A 74 -9.62 -0.15 1.42
C PHE A 74 -8.09 -0.20 1.30
N ALA A 75 -7.50 -1.40 1.23
CA ALA A 75 -6.05 -1.57 1.07
C ALA A 75 -5.54 -0.92 -0.23
N ALA A 76 -6.27 -1.07 -1.34
CA ALA A 76 -5.94 -0.40 -2.60
C ALA A 76 -5.98 1.13 -2.48
N ARG A 77 -7.00 1.69 -1.81
CA ARG A 77 -7.10 3.13 -1.57
C ARG A 77 -5.97 3.65 -0.66
N LEU A 78 -5.62 2.89 0.37
CA LEU A 78 -4.49 3.20 1.25
C LEU A 78 -3.18 3.23 0.47
N GLY A 79 -2.91 2.21 -0.35
CA GLY A 79 -1.73 2.18 -1.22
C GLY A 79 -1.67 3.39 -2.15
N ALA A 80 -2.75 3.70 -2.86
CA ALA A 80 -2.81 4.87 -3.73
C ALA A 80 -2.61 6.19 -2.97
N HIS A 81 -3.13 6.30 -1.75
CA HIS A 81 -2.95 7.47 -0.90
C HIS A 81 -1.50 7.63 -0.46
N VAL A 82 -0.87 6.57 0.07
CA VAL A 82 0.54 6.57 0.47
C VAL A 82 1.45 6.92 -0.71
N THR A 83 1.20 6.36 -1.89
CA THR A 83 1.99 6.70 -3.10
C THR A 83 1.87 8.18 -3.45
N ARG A 84 0.67 8.77 -3.35
CA ARG A 84 0.48 10.21 -3.58
C ARG A 84 1.19 11.06 -2.53
N GLU A 85 1.15 10.67 -1.26
CA GLU A 85 1.86 11.38 -0.19
C GLU A 85 3.38 11.32 -0.38
N ILE A 86 3.93 10.17 -0.78
CA ILE A 86 5.36 10.04 -1.11
C ILE A 86 5.70 10.92 -2.32
N ALA A 87 4.87 10.90 -3.38
CA ALA A 87 5.11 11.72 -4.56
C ALA A 87 5.08 13.22 -4.22
N THR A 88 4.19 13.62 -3.31
CA THR A 88 4.11 14.96 -2.73
C THR A 88 5.38 15.32 -1.99
N ALA A 89 5.77 14.50 -1.02
CA ALA A 89 6.91 14.77 -0.14
C ALA A 89 8.24 14.81 -0.91
N THR A 90 8.34 14.09 -2.02
CA THR A 90 9.55 14.02 -2.85
C THR A 90 9.55 15.03 -4.00
N GLY A 91 8.51 15.86 -4.15
CA GLY A 91 8.40 16.79 -5.27
C GLY A 91 8.29 16.12 -6.65
N THR A 92 7.95 14.83 -6.68
CA THR A 92 7.77 14.04 -7.91
C THR A 92 6.33 14.10 -8.42
N ARG A 93 5.50 14.98 -7.84
CA ARG A 93 4.21 15.39 -8.40
C ARG A 93 4.45 15.86 -9.84
N ARG A 94 3.85 15.15 -10.78
CA ARG A 94 3.75 15.57 -12.17
C ARG A 94 2.52 16.42 -12.36
#